data_AF-A0A7Y1BLA5-F1
#
_entry.id   AF-A0A7Y1BLA5-F1
#
_cell.length_a   1.000
_cell.length_b   1.000
_cell.length_c   1.000
_cell.angle_alpha   90.00
_cell.angle_beta   90.00
_cell.angle_gamma   90.00
#
_symmetry.space_group_name_H-M   'P 1'
#
loop_
_entity.id
_entity.type
_entity.pdbx_description
1 polymer ?
#
loop_
_entity_poly.entity_id
_entity_poly.type
_entity_poly.pdbx_seq_one_letter_code
_entity_poly.pdbx_strand_id
1 'polypeptide(L)' 'MANKQHLEAERAADVDRVVASARISGQSPSPFLADLLNEYRAGRLSSAQLLAKARAHYLGIDNPPKQ' A
#
# COMPACT_ATOMS: atom_id res chain seq x y z
N MET A 1 13.05 -21.17 3.30
CA MET A 1 13.36 -20.07 2.36
C MET A 1 12.33 -19.94 1.23
N ALA A 2 11.85 -21.03 0.61
CA ALA A 2 10.91 -20.99 -0.53
C ALA A 2 9.57 -20.26 -0.29
N ASN A 3 9.00 -20.36 0.92
CA ASN A 3 7.68 -19.77 1.24
C ASN A 3 7.69 -18.22 1.22
N LYS A 4 8.81 -17.60 1.61
CA LYS A 4 8.92 -16.13 1.67
C LYS A 4 9.00 -15.51 0.28
N GLN A 5 9.73 -16.17 -0.63
CA GLN A 5 9.88 -15.72 -2.02
C GLN A 5 8.57 -15.84 -2.80
N HIS A 6 7.79 -16.91 -2.55
CA HIS A 6 6.47 -17.08 -3.14
C HIS A 6 5.51 -15.96 -2.71
N LEU A 7 5.50 -15.66 -1.41
CA LEU A 7 4.68 -14.58 -0.85
C LEU A 7 5.09 -13.19 -1.39
N GLU A 8 6.39 -12.91 -1.53
CA GLU A 8 6.86 -11.64 -2.11
C GLU A 8 6.46 -11.50 -3.59
N ALA A 9 6.49 -12.60 -4.36
CA ALA A 9 6.04 -12.61 -5.75
C ALA A 9 4.52 -12.38 -5.88
N GLU A 10 3.72 -13.00 -5.01
CA GLU A 10 2.27 -12.76 -4.93
C GLU A 10 1.96 -11.29 -4.64
N ARG A 11 2.63 -10.70 -3.64
CA ARG A 11 2.45 -9.28 -3.29
C ARG A 11 2.83 -8.36 -4.43
N ALA A 12 3.90 -8.66 -5.16
CA ALA A 12 4.31 -7.90 -6.33
C ALA A 12 3.21 -7.92 -7.41
N ALA A 13 2.67 -9.10 -7.73
CA ALA A 13 1.61 -9.26 -8.70
C ALA A 13 0.33 -8.52 -8.30
N ASP A 14 -0.05 -8.57 -7.02
CA ASP A 14 -1.22 -7.86 -6.49
C ASP A 14 -1.07 -6.35 -6.63
N VAL A 15 0.09 -5.80 -6.23
CA VAL A 15 0.36 -4.36 -6.33
C VAL A 15 0.39 -3.92 -7.79
N ASP A 16 1.04 -4.67 -8.67
CA ASP A 16 1.11 -4.36 -10.10
C ASP A 16 -0.29 -4.33 -10.72
N ARG A 17 -1.14 -5.30 -10.37
CA ARG A 17 -2.54 -5.35 -10.81
C ARG A 17 -3.32 -4.12 -10.37
N VAL A 18 -3.24 -3.76 -9.09
CA VAL A 18 -3.98 -2.60 -8.54
C VAL A 18 -3.52 -1.30 -9.19
N VAL A 19 -2.20 -1.10 -9.32
CA VAL A 19 -1.64 0.10 -9.95
C VAL A 19 -2.02 0.16 -11.43
N ALA A 20 -1.98 -0.96 -12.16
CA ALA A 20 -2.39 -1.01 -13.55
C ALA A 20 -3.88 -0.66 -13.72
N SER A 21 -4.78 -1.25 -12.91
CA SER A 21 -6.20 -0.93 -12.97
C SER A 21 -6.49 0.53 -12.64
N ALA A 22 -5.80 1.06 -11.62
CA ALA A 22 -5.94 2.45 -11.20
C ALA A 22 -5.51 3.43 -12.30
N ARG A 23 -4.41 3.12 -13.02
CA ARG A 23 -3.94 3.91 -14.17
C ARG A 23 -4.93 3.89 -15.33
N ILE A 24 -5.49 2.72 -15.66
CA ILE A 24 -6.51 2.60 -16.72
C ILE A 24 -7.74 3.47 -16.40
N SER A 25 -8.13 3.52 -15.13
CA SER A 25 -9.24 4.38 -14.67
C SER A 25 -8.88 5.86 -14.48
N GLY A 26 -7.63 6.27 -14.76
CA GLY A 26 -7.16 7.64 -14.55
C GLY A 26 -6.99 8.03 -13.07
N GLN A 27 -7.09 7.09 -12.14
CA GLN A 27 -7.05 7.31 -10.69
C GLN A 27 -5.75 6.75 -10.10
N SER A 28 -4.60 7.28 -10.52
CA SER A 28 -3.32 6.81 -9.98
C SER A 28 -3.26 7.03 -8.45
N PRO A 29 -2.68 6.09 -7.68
CA PRO A 29 -2.54 6.25 -6.25
C PRO A 29 -1.71 7.50 -5.93
N SER A 30 -2.08 8.21 -4.86
CA SER A 30 -1.29 9.33 -4.36
C SER A 30 0.14 8.89 -3.98
N PRO A 31 1.13 9.80 -3.95
CA PRO A 31 2.51 9.44 -3.59
C PRO A 31 2.62 8.66 -2.27
N PHE A 32 1.89 9.09 -1.24
CA PHE A 32 1.85 8.43 0.05
C PHE A 32 1.40 6.96 -0.04
N LEU A 33 0.30 6.70 -0.77
CA LEU A 33 -0.20 5.34 -0.95
C LEU A 33 0.73 4.50 -1.83
N ALA A 34 1.38 5.10 -2.82
CA ALA A 34 2.37 4.43 -3.65
C ALA A 34 3.57 3.95 -2.81
N ASP A 35 4.06 4.77 -1.87
CA ASP A 35 5.14 4.39 -0.96
C ASP A 35 4.72 3.24 -0.04
N LEU A 36 3.50 3.26 0.52
CA LEU A 36 2.99 2.16 1.34
C LEU A 36 2.86 0.85 0.54
N LEU A 37 2.39 0.92 -0.71
CA LEU A 37 2.30 -0.25 -1.60
C LEU A 37 3.69 -0.82 -1.91
N ASN A 38 4.71 0.03 -2.06
CA ASN A 38 6.09 -0.39 -2.24
C ASN A 38 6.65 -1.09 -0.98
N GLU A 39 6.35 -0.58 0.22
CA GLU A 39 6.76 -1.24 1.46
C GLU A 39 6.07 -2.60 1.65
N TYR A 40 4.79 -2.71 1.30
CA TYR A 40 4.05 -3.98 1.30
C TYR A 40 4.65 -4.98 0.30
N ARG A 41 4.92 -4.53 -0.93
CA ARG A 41 5.60 -5.30 -1.98
C ARG A 41 6.95 -5.84 -1.50
N ALA A 42 7.72 -5.02 -0.79
CA ALA A 42 9.03 -5.38 -0.25
C ALA A 42 8.98 -6.27 1.01
N GLY A 43 7.80 -6.70 1.45
CA GLY A 43 7.65 -7.53 2.65
C GLY A 43 7.81 -6.77 3.97
N ARG A 44 8.00 -5.44 3.94
CA ARG A 44 8.23 -4.60 5.12
C ARG A 44 6.95 -4.31 5.90
N LEU A 45 5.81 -4.32 5.21
CA LEU A 45 4.49 -4.23 5.81
C LEU A 45 3.69 -5.51 5.61
N SER A 46 2.88 -5.87 6.61
CA SER A 46 1.73 -6.74 6.41
C SER A 46 0.55 -5.96 5.83
N SER A 47 -0.44 -6.66 5.27
CA SER A 47 -1.65 -6.02 4.72
C SER A 47 -2.41 -5.23 5.80
N ALA A 48 -2.41 -5.71 7.05
CA ALA A 48 -3.02 -5.01 8.18
C ALA A 48 -2.29 -3.70 8.52
N GLN A 49 -0.95 -3.70 8.48
CA GLN A 49 -0.16 -2.49 8.71
C GLN A 49 -0.32 -1.47 7.58
N LEU A 50 -0.39 -1.93 6.32
CA LEU A 50 -0.69 -1.08 5.17
C LEU A 50 -2.05 -0.40 5.36
N LEU A 51 -3.10 -1.17 5.70
CA LEU A 51 -4.45 -0.63 5.89
C LEU A 51 -4.49 0.36 7.05
N ALA A 52 -3.84 0.06 8.17
CA ALA A 52 -3.78 0.94 9.33
C ALA A 52 -3.12 2.28 8.99
N LYS A 53 -1.95 2.26 8.33
CA LYS A 53 -1.24 3.47 7.90
C LYS A 53 -2.03 4.29 6.87
N ALA A 54 -2.62 3.63 5.87
CA ALA A 54 -3.47 4.28 4.89
C ALA A 54 -4.68 4.95 5.55
N ARG A 55 -5.35 4.24 6.44
CA ARG A 55 -6.51 4.75 7.18
C ARG A 55 -6.15 5.95 8.05
N ALA A 56 -5.05 5.87 8.79
CA ALA A 56 -4.62 6.96 9.67
C ALA A 56 -4.34 8.25 8.87
N HIS A 57 -3.69 8.12 7.71
CA HIS A 57 -3.40 9.25 6.82
C HIS A 57 -4.67 9.87 6.21
N TYR A 58 -5.56 9.06 5.63
CA TYR A 58 -6.73 9.57 4.91
C TYR A 58 -7.88 10.01 5.83
N LEU A 59 -8.01 9.44 7.02
CA LEU A 59 -9.02 9.87 8.00
C LEU A 59 -8.51 10.99 8.91
N GLY A 60 -7.24 11.39 8.80
CA GLY A 60 -6.65 12.44 9.65
C GLY A 60 -6.65 12.10 11.13
N ILE A 61 -6.66 10.80 11.50
CA ILE A 61 -6.72 10.37 12.91
C ILE A 61 -5.45 10.78 13.67
N ASP A 62 -4.35 11.05 12.95
CA ASP A 62 -3.09 11.60 13.49
C ASP A 62 -2.97 13.13 13.39
N ASN A 63 -3.99 13.85 12.92
CA ASN A 63 -3.98 15.32 12.89
C ASN A 63 -4.75 15.85 14.11
N PRO A 64 -4.06 16.30 15.19
CA PRO A 64 -4.76 17.07 16.22
C PRO A 64 -5.41 18.30 15.58
N PRO A 65 -6.62 18.70 16.03
CA PRO A 65 -7.23 19.92 15.53
C PRO A 65 -6.27 21.08 15.76
N LYS A 66 -5.98 21.85 14.71
CA LYS A 66 -5.27 23.12 14.85
C LYS A 66 -6.10 24.01 15.77
N GLN A 67 -5.58 24.29 16.97
CA GLN A 67 -6.13 25.29 17.89
C GLN A 67 -5.94 26.70 17.33
#